data_AF-A0A3D9L534-F1
#
_entry.id   AF-A0A3D9L534-F1
#
_cell.length_a   1.000
_cell.length_b   1.000
_cell.length_c   1.000
_cell.angle_alpha   90.00
_cell.angle_beta   90.00
_cell.angle_gamma   90.00
#
_symmetry.space_group_name_H-M   'P 1'
#
loop_
_entity.id
_entity.type
_entity.pdbx_description
1 polymer ?
#
loop_
_entity_poly.entity_id
_entity_poly.type
_entity_poly.pdbx_seq_one_letter_code
_entity_poly.pdbx_strand_id
1 'polypeptide(L)'
;MTDYNATYLGRVANAISQLGNALSGGNPDISVSARIGFMSLIMRSDSLFWIVCRVIVDFTFYPVDGKGHCKNAYLSDIDEDFKVGQGWVPGLVIMSILMILFCLVLSPITWFYYLIRILHA
;
A
#
# COMPACT_ATOMS: atom_id res chain seq x y z
N MET A 1 7.33 0.61 13.66
CA MET A 1 7.39 1.20 12.30
C MET A 1 8.48 0.45 11.56
N THR A 2 8.11 -0.37 10.58
CA THR A 2 9.07 -0.88 9.61
C THR A 2 9.47 0.30 8.73
N ASP A 3 10.66 0.84 8.95
CA ASP A 3 11.25 1.78 8.02
C ASP A 3 11.57 0.99 6.75
N TYR A 4 10.68 1.05 5.76
CA TYR A 4 10.84 0.35 4.48
C TYR A 4 12.16 0.76 3.81
N ASN A 5 12.71 1.92 4.15
CA ASN A 5 13.97 2.42 3.62
C ASN A 5 15.20 1.93 4.40
N ALA A 6 15.02 1.13 5.45
CA ALA A 6 16.12 0.57 6.25
C ALA A 6 16.89 -0.53 5.51
N THR A 7 16.31 -1.14 4.46
CA THR A 7 16.98 -2.19 3.67
C THR A 7 16.91 -1.88 2.18
N TYR A 8 17.87 -2.38 1.41
CA TYR A 8 17.85 -2.25 -0.05
C TYR A 8 16.60 -2.88 -0.67
N LEU A 9 16.17 -4.05 -0.16
CA LEU A 9 14.97 -4.71 -0.64
C LEU A 9 13.71 -3.86 -0.38
N GLY A 10 13.60 -3.27 0.80
CA GLY A 10 12.49 -2.39 1.14
C GLY A 10 12.49 -1.10 0.31
N ARG A 11 13.65 -0.51 0.00
CA ARG A 11 13.77 0.63 -0.93
C ARG A 11 13.30 0.28 -2.34
N VAL A 12 13.68 -0.89 -2.84
CA VAL A 12 13.22 -1.38 -4.16
C VAL A 12 11.70 -1.60 -4.14
N ALA A 13 11.16 -2.23 -3.10
CA ALA A 13 9.72 -2.42 -2.97
C ALA A 13 8.97 -1.07 -2.91
N ASN A 14 9.50 -0.09 -2.18
CA ASN A 14 8.91 1.25 -2.12
C ASN A 14 8.94 1.94 -3.48
N ALA A 15 10.07 1.89 -4.19
CA ALA A 15 10.20 2.47 -5.53
C ALA A 15 9.23 1.82 -6.54
N ILE A 16 9.02 0.50 -6.48
CA ILE A 16 8.01 -0.19 -7.31
C ILE A 16 6.59 0.29 -6.96
N SER A 17 6.30 0.47 -5.68
CA SER A 17 5.01 0.99 -5.23
C SER A 17 4.77 2.43 -5.71
N GLN A 18 5.77 3.30 -5.56
CA GLN A 18 5.79 4.67 -6.07
C GLN A 18 5.59 4.71 -7.60
N LEU A 19 6.27 3.83 -8.34
CA LEU A 19 6.07 3.68 -9.79
C LEU A 19 4.61 3.30 -10.12
N GLY A 20 4.03 2.34 -9.40
CA GLY A 20 2.62 1.97 -9.57
C GLY A 20 1.67 3.15 -9.29
N ASN A 21 2.00 3.99 -8.30
CA ASN A 21 1.22 5.18 -8.00
C ASN A 21 1.34 6.25 -9.11
N ALA A 22 2.56 6.49 -9.62
CA ALA A 22 2.80 7.41 -10.73
C ALA A 22 2.10 6.97 -12.02
N LEU A 23 2.17 5.67 -12.36
CA LEU A 23 1.47 5.10 -13.53
C LEU A 23 -0.06 5.20 -13.42
N SER A 24 -0.58 5.30 -12.20
CA SER A 24 -2.00 5.56 -11.91
C SER A 24 -2.31 7.04 -11.62
N GLY A 25 -1.39 7.93 -12.02
CA GLY A 25 -1.52 9.38 -12.03
C GLY A 25 -1.48 10.03 -10.65
N GLY A 26 -1.09 9.28 -9.61
CA GLY A 26 -0.80 9.84 -8.30
C GLY A 26 0.56 10.52 -8.25
N ASN A 27 0.89 11.09 -7.10
CA ASN A 27 2.21 11.68 -6.84
C ASN A 27 3.31 10.58 -6.89
N PRO A 28 4.37 10.74 -7.70
CA PRO A 28 5.45 9.75 -7.79
C PRO A 28 6.23 9.54 -6.49
N ASP A 29 6.20 10.49 -5.55
CA ASP A 29 6.94 10.41 -4.30
C ASP A 29 6.18 9.65 -3.20
N ILE A 30 4.88 9.37 -3.39
CA ILE A 30 4.07 8.58 -2.45
C ILE A 30 3.84 7.15 -2.95
N SER A 31 3.87 6.20 -2.03
CA SER A 31 3.53 4.80 -2.32
C SER A 31 2.02 4.60 -2.56
N VAL A 32 1.64 3.51 -3.24
CA VAL A 32 0.22 3.12 -3.40
C VAL A 32 -0.45 2.93 -2.04
N SER A 33 0.25 2.32 -1.08
CA SER A 33 -0.24 2.11 0.29
C SER A 33 -0.50 3.43 1.01
N ALA A 34 0.39 4.43 0.86
CA ALA A 34 0.21 5.75 1.44
C ALA A 34 -1.00 6.47 0.83
N ARG A 35 -1.17 6.42 -0.49
CA ARG A 35 -2.37 6.96 -1.17
C ARG A 35 -3.65 6.30 -0.67
N ILE A 36 -3.69 4.97 -0.59
CA ILE A 36 -4.86 4.22 -0.05
C ILE A 36 -5.14 4.63 1.39
N GLY A 37 -4.10 4.77 2.22
CA GLY A 37 -4.21 5.24 3.60
C GLY A 37 -4.86 6.62 3.68
N PHE A 38 -4.34 7.59 2.93
CA PHE A 38 -4.87 8.95 2.87
C PHE A 38 -6.34 8.98 2.43
N MET A 39 -6.68 8.35 1.31
CA MET A 39 -8.05 8.40 0.74
C MET A 39 -9.07 7.75 1.67
N SER A 40 -8.70 6.61 2.27
CA SER A 40 -9.63 5.80 3.06
C SER A 40 -9.78 6.24 4.52
N LEU A 41 -8.82 6.99 5.08
CA LEU A 41 -8.82 7.39 6.50
C LEU A 41 -8.94 8.90 6.71
N ILE A 42 -8.30 9.72 5.86
CA ILE A 42 -8.14 11.16 6.07
C ILE A 42 -9.12 11.95 5.23
N MET A 43 -9.08 11.74 3.91
CA MET A 43 -10.04 12.39 3.02
C MET A 43 -11.47 11.89 3.29
N ARG A 44 -11.60 10.71 3.93
CA ARG A 44 -12.88 10.04 4.22
C ARG A 44 -13.81 10.09 3.01
N SER A 45 -13.29 9.75 1.83
CA SER A 45 -14.22 9.48 0.74
C SER A 45 -15.04 8.27 1.21
N ASP A 46 -16.36 8.40 1.36
CA ASP A 46 -17.26 7.27 1.69
C ASP A 46 -17.31 6.21 0.57
N SER A 47 -16.39 6.29 -0.39
CA SER A 47 -16.19 5.34 -1.45
C SER A 47 -15.67 4.02 -0.88
N LEU A 48 -16.55 3.03 -0.90
CA LEU A 48 -16.25 1.63 -0.60
C LEU A 48 -15.00 1.12 -1.32
N PHE A 49 -14.69 1.66 -2.50
CA PHE A 49 -13.47 1.35 -3.25
C PHE A 49 -12.20 1.49 -2.40
N TRP A 50 -11.99 2.64 -1.76
CA TRP A 50 -10.78 2.88 -0.99
C TRP A 50 -10.72 2.06 0.30
N ILE A 51 -11.88 1.78 0.89
CA ILE A 51 -11.99 0.91 2.07
C ILE A 51 -11.60 -0.53 1.69
N VAL A 52 -12.13 -1.04 0.56
CA VAL A 52 -11.81 -2.39 0.07
C VAL A 52 -10.32 -2.49 -0.27
N CYS A 53 -9.76 -1.50 -0.97
CA CYS A 53 -8.32 -1.46 -1.27
C CYS A 53 -7.49 -1.51 0.02
N ARG A 54 -7.84 -0.71 1.03
CA ARG A 54 -7.16 -0.72 2.33
C ARG A 54 -7.23 -2.09 2.98
N VAL A 55 -8.41 -2.73 3.03
CA VAL A 55 -8.57 -4.04 3.66
C VAL A 55 -7.70 -5.09 2.98
N ILE A 56 -7.66 -5.12 1.65
CA ILE A 56 -6.86 -6.09 0.89
C ILE A 56 -5.37 -5.89 1.16
N VAL A 57 -4.88 -4.66 1.09
CA VAL A 57 -3.46 -4.35 1.28
C VAL A 57 -3.05 -4.57 2.74
N ASP A 58 -3.83 -4.08 3.71
CA ASP A 58 -3.55 -4.29 5.12
C ASP A 58 -3.56 -5.79 5.48
N PHE A 59 -4.46 -6.59 4.91
CA PHE A 59 -4.46 -8.05 5.12
C PHE A 59 -3.21 -8.71 4.54
N THR A 60 -2.79 -8.29 3.35
CA THR A 60 -1.61 -8.83 2.66
C THR A 60 -0.33 -8.58 3.46
N PHE A 61 -0.19 -7.39 4.04
CA PHE A 61 1.02 -6.98 4.77
C PHE A 61 0.95 -7.19 6.29
N TYR A 62 -0.22 -7.52 6.85
CA TYR A 62 -0.39 -7.81 8.28
C TYR A 62 0.68 -8.74 8.87
N PRO A 63 1.06 -9.85 8.22
CA PRO A 63 2.00 -10.79 8.82
C PRO A 63 3.43 -10.25 8.96
N VAL A 64 3.78 -9.22 8.19
CA VAL A 64 5.12 -8.61 8.17
C VAL A 64 5.13 -7.28 8.93
N ASP A 65 4.14 -6.42 8.67
CA ASP A 65 4.11 -5.05 9.20
C ASP A 65 3.17 -4.86 10.40
N GLY A 66 2.36 -5.87 10.71
CA GLY A 66 1.34 -5.77 11.75
C GLY A 66 0.13 -4.93 11.33
N LYS A 67 -0.57 -4.34 12.31
CA LYS A 67 -1.82 -3.61 12.07
C LYS A 67 -1.57 -2.26 11.41
N GLY A 68 -2.40 -1.94 10.40
CA GLY A 68 -2.52 -0.60 9.84
C GLY A 68 -1.38 -0.21 8.90
N HIS A 69 -0.98 -1.12 8.00
CA HIS A 69 0.08 -0.89 7.01
C HIS A 69 -0.17 0.40 6.20
N CYS A 70 -1.34 0.55 5.57
CA CYS A 70 -1.65 1.73 4.75
C CYS A 70 -1.69 3.03 5.57
N LYS A 71 -2.16 2.96 6.83
CA LYS A 71 -2.15 4.11 7.73
C LYS A 71 -0.72 4.55 8.03
N ASN A 72 0.16 3.61 8.34
CA ASN A 72 1.55 3.89 8.68
C ASN A 72 2.32 4.40 7.46
N ALA A 73 2.04 3.87 6.27
CA ALA A 73 2.58 4.38 5.01
C ALA A 73 2.17 5.84 4.79
N TYR A 74 0.89 6.17 4.95
CA TYR A 74 0.42 7.57 4.89
C TYR A 74 1.17 8.49 5.87
N LEU A 75 1.31 8.06 7.13
CA LEU A 75 1.99 8.86 8.15
C LEU A 75 3.49 9.04 7.86
N SER A 76 4.10 8.13 7.11
CA SER A 76 5.52 8.21 6.73
C SER A 76 5.75 9.21 5.59
N ASP A 77 4.74 9.41 4.75
CA ASP A 77 4.77 10.31 3.59
C ASP A 77 3.94 11.58 3.85
N ILE A 78 3.72 11.99 5.11
CA ILE A 78 2.71 13.00 5.48
C ILE A 78 2.93 14.39 4.87
N ASP A 79 4.18 14.72 4.54
CA ASP A 79 4.58 16.01 3.97
C ASP A 79 4.41 16.07 2.44
N GLU A 80 4.00 14.96 1.81
CA GLU A 80 3.80 14.86 0.36
C GLU A 80 2.40 15.31 -0.09
N ASP A 81 2.27 15.71 -1.37
CA ASP A 81 0.96 16.08 -1.93
C ASP A 81 0.14 14.85 -2.37
N PHE A 82 -0.86 14.48 -1.56
CA PHE A 82 -1.80 13.39 -1.83
C PHE A 82 -2.97 13.76 -2.76
N LYS A 83 -3.11 15.02 -3.18
CA LYS A 83 -4.22 15.47 -4.04
C LYS A 83 -3.97 15.24 -5.52
N VAL A 84 -2.72 14.99 -5.91
CA VAL A 84 -2.34 14.64 -7.28
C VAL A 84 -3.09 13.39 -7.74
N GLY A 85 -3.78 13.49 -8.87
CA GLY A 85 -4.44 12.35 -9.51
C GLY A 85 -5.77 11.89 -8.90
N GLN A 86 -6.33 12.62 -7.92
CA GLN A 86 -7.57 12.20 -7.23
C GLN A 86 -8.79 11.99 -8.14
N GLY A 87 -8.86 12.68 -9.28
CA GLY A 87 -9.99 12.61 -10.22
C GLY A 87 -9.77 11.71 -11.44
N TRP A 88 -8.61 11.09 -11.61
CA TRP A 88 -8.31 10.33 -12.83
C TRP A 88 -8.79 8.87 -12.72
N VAL A 89 -10.06 8.65 -13.09
CA VAL A 89 -10.73 7.34 -12.99
C VAL A 89 -9.98 6.20 -13.70
N PRO A 90 -9.46 6.35 -14.94
CA PRO A 90 -8.65 5.29 -15.56
C PRO A 90 -7.42 4.90 -14.75
N GLY A 91 -6.77 5.87 -14.11
CA GLY A 91 -5.65 5.63 -13.20
C GLY A 91 -6.03 4.76 -12.02
N LEU A 92 -7.19 4.99 -11.40
CA LEU A 92 -7.68 4.18 -10.28
C LEU A 92 -7.95 2.73 -10.67
N VAL A 93 -8.41 2.49 -11.90
CA VAL A 93 -8.58 1.14 -12.44
C VAL A 93 -7.21 0.46 -12.63
N ILE A 94 -6.24 1.17 -13.23
CA ILE A 94 -4.87 0.65 -13.40
C ILE A 94 -4.24 0.32 -12.03
N MET A 95 -4.35 1.24 -11.08
CA MET A 95 -3.86 1.05 -9.70
C MET A 95 -4.45 -0.19 -9.06
N SER A 96 -5.78 -0.35 -9.14
CA SER A 96 -6.46 -1.48 -8.50
C SER A 96 -6.09 -2.82 -9.14
N ILE A 97 -5.93 -2.88 -10.47
CA ILE A 97 -5.43 -4.08 -11.17
C ILE A 97 -4.01 -4.42 -10.71
N LEU A 98 -3.08 -3.46 -10.73
CA LEU A 98 -1.70 -3.69 -10.29
C LEU A 98 -1.68 -4.15 -8.82
N MET A 99 -2.36 -3.42 -7.94
CA MET A 99 -2.47 -3.74 -6.52
C MET A 99 -2.99 -5.17 -6.31
N ILE A 100 -4.07 -5.58 -6.98
CA ILE A 100 -4.65 -6.93 -6.84
C ILE A 100 -3.65 -7.99 -7.31
N LEU A 101 -3.01 -7.81 -8.46
CA LEU A 101 -2.02 -8.76 -8.97
C LEU A 101 -0.85 -8.95 -8.00
N PHE A 102 -0.32 -7.85 -7.45
CA PHE A 102 0.75 -7.93 -6.46
C PHE A 102 0.28 -8.57 -5.15
N CYS A 103 -0.89 -8.18 -4.63
CA CYS A 103 -1.42 -8.74 -3.38
C CYS A 103 -1.75 -10.23 -3.51
N LEU A 104 -2.23 -10.69 -4.67
CA LEU A 104 -2.50 -12.09 -4.94
C LEU A 104 -1.24 -12.96 -4.82
N VAL A 105 -0.08 -12.44 -5.22
CA VAL A 105 1.21 -13.14 -5.12
C VAL A 105 1.82 -12.98 -3.73
N LEU A 106 1.82 -11.76 -3.17
CA LEU A 106 2.49 -11.47 -1.90
C LEU A 106 1.75 -12.05 -0.70
N SER A 107 0.41 -12.07 -0.72
CA SER A 107 -0.41 -12.56 0.40
C SER A 107 -0.06 -14.00 0.83
N PRO A 108 -0.06 -15.02 -0.06
CA PRO A 108 0.33 -16.36 0.36
C PRO A 108 1.77 -16.42 0.88
N ILE A 109 2.68 -15.62 0.33
CA ILE A 109 4.10 -15.59 0.76
C ILE A 109 4.22 -15.02 2.18
N THR A 110 3.62 -13.86 2.46
CA THR A 110 3.72 -13.21 3.77
C THR A 110 3.04 -14.05 4.85
N TRP A 111 1.88 -14.62 4.55
CA TRP A 111 1.17 -15.50 5.48
C TRP A 111 1.88 -16.83 5.71
N PHE A 112 2.47 -17.43 4.69
CA PHE A 112 3.27 -18.65 4.85
C PHE A 112 4.52 -18.40 5.71
N TYR A 113 5.23 -17.30 5.46
CA TYR A 113 6.37 -16.88 6.29
C TYR A 113 5.97 -16.72 7.76
N TYR A 114 4.82 -16.07 8.02
CA TYR A 114 4.32 -15.87 9.37
C TYR A 114 3.92 -17.18 10.05
N LEU A 115 3.31 -18.11 9.32
CA LEU A 115 3.01 -19.45 9.83
C LEU A 115 4.29 -20.18 10.27
N ILE A 116 5.32 -20.19 9.41
CA ILE A 116 6.64 -20.79 9.74
C ILE A 116 7.22 -20.14 11.00
N ARG A 117 7.15 -18.81 11.09
CA ARG A 117 7.69 -18.07 12.23
C ARG A 117 6.99 -18.44 13.53
N ILE A 118 5.66 -18.62 13.52
CA ILE A 118 4.90 -19.05 14.70
C ILE A 118 5.26 -20.50 15.08
N LEU A 119 5.38 -21.40 14.10
CA LEU A 119 5.67 -22.81 14.38
C LEU A 119 7.06 -23.04 14.97
N HIS A 120 8.01 -22.12 14.75
CA HIS A 120 9.37 -22.19 15.27
C HIS A 120 9.65 -21.21 16.42
N ALA A 121 8.64 -20.49 16.91
CA ALA A 121 8.73 -19.60 18.08
C ALA A 121 8.35 -20.33 19.36
#